data_AF-A0A956JBY2-F1
#
_entry.id   AF-A0A956JBY2-F1
#
_cell.length_a   1.000
_cell.length_b   1.000
_cell.length_c   1.000
_cell.angle_alpha   90.00
_cell.angle_beta   90.00
_cell.angle_gamma   90.00
#
_symmetry.space_group_name_H-M   'P 1'
#
loop_
_entity.id
_entity.type
_entity.pdbx_description
1 polymer ?
#
loop_
_entity_poly.entity_id
_entity_poly.type
_entity_poly.pdbx_seq_one_letter_code
_entity_poly.pdbx_strand_id
1 'polypeptide(L)'
;MPGAPRDGSSRLPEAALVLALVLALGLGGSACTLTQRPSVKMVDPTLREQGRELTRERRKGGFALGPYEIHDVGMRNEPPDPDGPLASEDVRRPVTQHRAGLVLDAPTGRSWTTSCTLQRRASVAADYRAVLDENGDEVAVACVAKAKGLPPWSFEARTLLSENFVGPLGQEGQEPPSHQLEVLTRAIHFKRLERLLPVPVVQLRQGSRALVATLLGRPERAWMADDVDPLPAEAGLAVMLTLRYLPWELAE
;
A
#
# COMPACT_ATOMS: atom_id res chain seq x y z
N MET A 1 13.01 80.98 12.63
CA MET A 1 11.91 80.26 13.31
C MET A 1 11.81 78.84 12.75
N PRO A 2 11.40 77.88 13.59
CA PRO A 2 11.70 76.44 13.51
C PRO A 2 10.55 75.64 12.83
N GLY A 3 10.80 74.37 12.47
CA GLY A 3 9.71 73.52 11.97
C GLY A 3 10.07 72.10 11.55
N ALA A 4 10.69 71.34 12.46
CA ALA A 4 10.50 69.90 12.76
C ALA A 4 10.49 68.78 11.67
N PRO A 5 10.78 67.52 12.08
CA PRO A 5 11.16 66.37 11.24
C PRO A 5 10.14 65.20 11.28
N ARG A 6 10.55 64.03 10.72
CA ARG A 6 9.95 62.66 10.80
C ARG A 6 8.83 62.41 9.78
N ASP A 7 8.67 61.24 9.14
CA ASP A 7 8.75 59.82 9.53
C ASP A 7 9.30 58.98 8.35
N GLY A 8 9.72 57.72 8.44
CA GLY A 8 9.61 56.69 9.45
C GLY A 8 9.96 55.37 8.75
N SER A 9 11.23 54.98 8.81
CA SER A 9 11.73 53.72 8.25
C SER A 9 11.23 52.54 9.09
N SER A 10 10.11 51.93 8.68
CA SER A 10 9.60 50.68 9.23
C SER A 10 10.49 49.50 8.81
N ARG A 11 11.60 49.31 9.54
CA ARG A 11 12.32 48.03 9.54
C ARG A 11 11.43 47.02 10.27
N LEU A 12 10.80 46.14 9.50
CA LEU A 12 10.18 44.93 10.04
C LEU A 12 11.27 44.10 10.73
N PRO A 13 11.06 43.64 11.98
CA PRO A 13 12.05 42.90 12.72
C PRO A 13 12.25 41.53 12.07
N GLU A 14 13.49 41.19 11.72
CA GLU A 14 13.90 39.89 11.14
C GLU A 14 13.42 38.68 11.97
N ALA A 15 13.12 38.89 13.25
CA ALA A 15 12.52 37.89 14.14
C ALA A 15 11.12 37.39 13.70
N ALA A 16 10.34 38.21 13.00
CA ALA A 16 9.00 37.82 12.55
C ALA A 16 9.03 36.79 11.40
N LEU A 17 10.08 36.83 10.58
CA LEU A 17 10.24 35.92 9.44
C LEU A 17 10.67 34.51 9.89
N VAL A 18 11.47 34.41 10.95
CA VAL A 18 11.90 33.14 11.55
C VAL A 18 10.73 32.43 12.25
N LEU A 19 9.87 33.17 12.95
CA LEU A 19 8.71 32.60 13.63
C LEU A 19 7.66 32.03 12.65
N ALA A 20 7.45 32.72 11.51
CA ALA A 20 6.54 32.26 10.46
C ALA A 20 7.04 30.97 9.77
N LEU A 21 8.36 30.83 9.59
CA LEU A 21 8.95 29.62 8.99
C LEU A 21 8.85 28.40 9.93
N VAL A 22 9.02 28.61 11.24
CA VAL A 22 8.89 27.54 12.26
C VAL A 22 7.43 27.08 12.41
N LEU A 23 6.46 27.99 12.35
CA LEU A 23 5.03 27.64 12.36
C LEU A 23 4.58 26.93 11.08
N ALA A 24 5.11 27.30 9.91
CA ALA A 24 4.82 26.61 8.66
C ALA A 24 5.42 25.19 8.61
N LEU A 25 6.59 24.97 9.20
CA LEU A 25 7.21 23.65 9.31
C LEU A 25 6.54 22.74 10.35
N GLY A 26 5.95 23.31 11.41
CA GLY A 26 5.22 22.56 12.44
C GLY A 26 3.83 22.06 12.02
N LEU A 27 3.16 22.74 11.08
CA LEU A 27 1.80 22.39 10.65
C LEU A 27 1.75 21.42 9.46
N GLY A 28 2.84 21.27 8.69
CA GLY A 28 2.91 20.35 7.55
C GLY A 28 2.95 18.87 7.91
N GLY A 29 3.42 18.50 9.11
CA GLY A 29 3.54 17.10 9.54
C GLY A 29 2.21 16.45 9.95
N SER A 30 1.26 17.25 10.43
CA SER A 30 0.00 16.74 11.00
C SER A 30 -1.09 16.48 9.95
N ALA A 31 -1.06 17.19 8.83
CA ALA A 31 -2.07 17.06 7.77
C ALA A 31 -2.08 15.66 7.11
N CYS A 32 -0.92 15.03 6.94
CA CYS A 32 -0.81 13.68 6.39
C CYS A 32 -1.39 12.58 7.30
N THR A 33 -1.52 12.82 8.61
CA THR A 33 -2.08 11.83 9.54
C THR A 33 -3.60 11.84 9.56
N LEU A 34 -4.23 12.98 9.23
CA LEU A 34 -5.69 13.13 9.21
C LEU A 34 -6.32 12.38 8.04
N THR A 35 -5.66 12.40 6.87
CA THR A 35 -6.15 11.74 5.65
C THR A 35 -6.14 10.21 5.75
N GLN A 36 -5.24 9.64 6.55
CA GLN A 36 -5.16 8.19 6.75
C GLN A 36 -6.14 7.63 7.79
N ARG A 37 -6.80 8.49 8.60
CA ARG A 37 -7.68 8.04 9.68
C ARG A 37 -8.76 7.03 9.24
N PRO A 38 -9.44 7.21 8.08
CA PRO A 38 -10.41 6.23 7.61
C PRO A 38 -9.77 4.87 7.32
N SER A 39 -8.60 4.84 6.67
CA SER A 39 -7.85 3.62 6.37
C SER A 39 -7.35 2.92 7.63
N VAL A 40 -6.82 3.67 8.61
CA VAL A 40 -6.37 3.09 9.89
C VAL A 40 -7.52 2.42 10.64
N LYS A 41 -8.77 2.90 10.50
CA LYS A 41 -9.95 2.25 11.10
C LYS A 41 -10.32 0.92 10.45
N MET A 42 -9.82 0.65 9.24
CA MET A 42 -10.04 -0.62 8.54
C MET A 42 -9.02 -1.69 8.89
N VAL A 43 -7.92 -1.32 9.56
CA VAL A 43 -7.02 -2.29 10.18
C VAL A 43 -7.78 -3.02 11.27
N ASP A 44 -7.62 -4.35 11.32
CA ASP A 44 -8.21 -5.21 12.33
C ASP A 44 -8.03 -4.61 13.74
N PRO A 45 -9.13 -4.39 14.49
CA PRO A 45 -9.05 -3.68 15.77
C PRO A 45 -8.14 -4.35 16.78
N THR A 46 -8.15 -5.69 16.84
CA THR A 46 -7.29 -6.45 17.75
C THR A 46 -5.83 -6.27 17.38
N LEU A 47 -5.50 -6.36 16.09
CA LEU A 47 -4.13 -6.13 15.62
C LEU A 47 -3.66 -4.69 15.87
N ARG A 48 -4.54 -3.70 15.70
CA ARG A 48 -4.23 -2.29 15.94
C ARG A 48 -3.99 -1.97 17.42
N GLU A 49 -4.71 -2.64 18.32
CA GLU A 49 -4.67 -2.37 19.76
C GLU A 49 -3.62 -3.19 20.51
N GLN A 50 -3.38 -4.43 20.06
CA GLN A 50 -2.50 -5.39 20.74
C GLN A 50 -1.23 -5.70 19.95
N GLY A 51 -1.20 -5.41 18.65
CA GLY A 51 -0.02 -5.63 17.83
C GLY A 51 1.02 -4.52 17.97
N ARG A 52 2.25 -4.85 17.59
CA ARG A 52 3.35 -3.90 17.49
C ARG A 52 3.22 -3.06 16.22
N GLU A 53 3.17 -1.75 16.38
CA GLU A 53 3.27 -0.82 15.26
C GLU A 53 4.72 -0.75 14.75
N LEU A 54 4.89 -0.86 13.43
CA LEU A 54 6.15 -0.68 12.72
C LEU A 54 6.10 0.66 11.99
N THR A 55 7.02 1.54 12.37
CA THR A 55 7.12 2.89 11.80
C THR A 55 8.26 2.96 10.80
N ARG A 56 8.07 3.80 9.77
CA ARG A 56 9.11 4.02 8.78
C ARG A 56 10.21 4.91 9.30
N GLU A 57 11.44 4.49 9.03
CA GLU A 57 12.64 5.29 9.19
C GLU A 57 13.38 5.40 7.85
N ARG A 58 13.87 6.59 7.50
CA ARG A 58 14.63 6.78 6.25
C ARG A 58 16.03 6.18 6.40
N ARG A 59 16.47 5.40 5.41
CA ARG A 59 17.82 4.84 5.33
C ARG A 59 18.49 5.25 4.02
N LYS A 60 19.81 5.12 3.92
CA LYS A 60 20.54 5.42 2.67
C LYS A 60 20.27 4.31 1.67
N GLY A 61 19.72 4.65 0.50
CA GLY A 61 19.40 3.65 -0.54
C GLY A 61 18.10 2.87 -0.31
N GLY A 62 17.31 3.22 0.70
CA GLY A 62 16.11 2.48 1.06
C GLY A 62 15.34 3.10 2.22
N PHE A 63 14.63 2.26 2.98
CA PHE A 63 14.01 2.64 4.24
C PHE A 63 13.93 1.43 5.16
N ALA A 64 13.82 1.68 6.46
CA ALA A 64 13.47 0.65 7.42
C ALA A 64 11.99 0.80 7.80
N LEU A 65 11.35 -0.32 8.13
CA LEU A 65 10.02 -0.38 8.71
C LEU A 65 10.12 -1.19 10.01
N GLY A 66 10.32 -0.51 11.14
CA GLY A 66 10.76 -1.16 12.37
C GLY A 66 12.08 -1.91 12.16
N PRO A 67 12.18 -3.22 12.46
CA PRO A 67 13.41 -3.99 12.32
C PRO A 67 13.67 -4.51 10.90
N TYR A 68 12.78 -4.25 9.94
CA TYR A 68 12.90 -4.69 8.55
C TYR A 68 13.61 -3.63 7.71
N GLU A 69 14.57 -4.03 6.89
CA GLU A 69 15.23 -3.15 5.93
C GLU A 69 14.69 -3.40 4.50
N ILE A 70 14.39 -2.34 3.76
CA ILE A 70 13.82 -2.39 2.42
C ILE A 70 14.70 -1.61 1.46
N HIS A 71 15.13 -2.27 0.39
CA HIS A 71 15.96 -1.70 -0.67
C HIS A 71 15.62 -2.32 -2.04
N ASP A 72 16.35 -1.90 -3.08
CA ASP A 72 16.18 -2.34 -4.47
C ASP A 72 14.74 -2.24 -4.99
N VAL A 73 14.05 -1.19 -4.55
CA VAL A 73 12.67 -0.90 -4.92
C VAL A 73 12.61 -0.42 -6.36
N GLY A 74 11.77 -1.05 -7.17
CA GLY A 74 11.50 -0.64 -8.55
C GLY A 74 10.05 -0.87 -8.97
N MET A 75 9.55 0.00 -9.83
CA MET A 75 8.28 -0.16 -10.53
C MET A 75 8.50 0.17 -12.01
N ARG A 76 7.93 -0.62 -12.90
CA ARG A 76 7.99 -0.39 -14.34
C ARG A 76 6.69 -0.82 -15.02
N ASN A 77 6.37 -0.11 -16.09
CA ASN A 77 5.30 -0.49 -16.99
C ASN A 77 5.89 -1.49 -17.99
N GLU A 78 5.26 -2.64 -18.15
CA GLU A 78 5.71 -3.68 -19.08
C GLU A 78 4.61 -3.95 -20.12
N PRO A 79 4.96 -4.47 -21.31
CA PRO A 79 3.98 -5.07 -22.19
C PRO A 79 3.21 -6.18 -21.47
N PRO A 80 1.92 -6.39 -21.77
CA PRO A 80 1.14 -7.48 -21.19
C PRO A 80 1.80 -8.84 -21.45
N ASP A 81 1.94 -9.62 -20.39
CA ASP A 81 2.38 -11.01 -20.45
C ASP A 81 1.24 -11.88 -21.05
N PRO A 82 1.47 -12.60 -22.16
CA PRO A 82 0.46 -13.49 -22.75
C PRO A 82 0.09 -14.69 -21.87
N ASP A 83 0.89 -14.99 -20.85
CA ASP A 83 0.61 -16.03 -19.86
C ASP A 83 0.23 -15.42 -18.49
N GLY A 84 0.00 -14.11 -18.44
CA GLY A 84 -0.37 -13.39 -17.21
C GLY A 84 -1.81 -13.69 -16.74
N PRO A 85 -2.17 -13.24 -15.52
CA PRO A 85 -3.43 -13.62 -14.87
C PRO A 85 -4.72 -13.17 -15.59
N LEU A 86 -4.66 -12.19 -16.49
CA LEU A 86 -5.78 -11.78 -17.35
C LEU A 86 -5.63 -12.25 -18.81
N ALA A 87 -4.54 -12.93 -19.17
CA ALA A 87 -4.16 -13.15 -20.56
C ALA A 87 -4.94 -14.29 -21.24
N SER A 88 -5.59 -15.17 -20.47
CA SER A 88 -6.37 -16.31 -20.96
C SER A 88 -7.73 -15.93 -21.56
N GLU A 89 -8.10 -14.65 -21.56
CA GLU A 89 -9.45 -14.21 -21.90
C GLU A 89 -9.45 -13.03 -22.90
N ASP A 90 -10.47 -13.01 -23.77
CA ASP A 90 -10.77 -12.02 -24.81
C ASP A 90 -9.67 -10.98 -25.15
N VAL A 91 -8.82 -11.34 -26.13
CA VAL A 91 -7.67 -10.57 -26.64
C VAL A 91 -8.06 -9.20 -27.26
N ARG A 92 -9.36 -8.91 -27.38
CA ARG A 92 -9.85 -7.70 -28.06
C ARG A 92 -9.68 -6.42 -27.26
N ARG A 93 -9.60 -6.48 -25.92
CA ARG A 93 -9.47 -5.29 -25.07
C ARG A 93 -8.03 -5.13 -24.58
N PRO A 94 -7.45 -3.92 -24.67
CA PRO A 94 -6.07 -3.71 -24.26
C PRO A 94 -5.91 -3.97 -22.76
N VAL A 95 -4.85 -4.70 -22.41
CA VAL A 95 -4.40 -4.91 -21.03
C VAL A 95 -3.29 -3.92 -20.72
N THR A 96 -3.33 -3.29 -19.56
CA THR A 96 -2.18 -2.56 -19.01
C THR A 96 -1.50 -3.43 -17.96
N GLN A 97 -0.16 -3.39 -17.91
CA GLN A 97 0.63 -4.19 -16.98
C GLN A 97 1.67 -3.33 -16.26
N HIS A 98 1.71 -3.48 -14.94
CA HIS A 98 2.70 -2.89 -14.06
C HIS A 98 3.42 -3.99 -13.29
N ARG A 99 4.75 -3.92 -13.21
CA ARG A 99 5.55 -4.80 -12.39
C ARG A 99 6.29 -3.99 -11.33
N ALA A 100 6.15 -4.40 -10.09
CA ALA A 100 6.87 -3.86 -8.95
C ALA A 100 7.76 -4.94 -8.33
N GLY A 101 8.89 -4.53 -7.76
CA GLY A 101 9.76 -5.41 -7.00
C GLY A 101 10.51 -4.68 -5.91
N LEU A 102 10.93 -5.43 -4.89
CA LEU A 102 11.79 -4.97 -3.81
C LEU A 102 12.54 -6.15 -3.18
N VAL A 103 13.53 -5.81 -2.35
CA VAL A 103 14.15 -6.73 -1.40
C VAL A 103 13.82 -6.28 0.03
N LEU A 104 13.43 -7.25 0.86
CA LEU A 104 13.20 -7.07 2.30
C LEU A 104 14.17 -7.95 3.08
N ASP A 105 15.01 -7.33 3.89
CA ASP A 105 15.86 -8.01 4.85
C ASP A 105 15.16 -8.06 6.22
N ALA A 106 14.95 -9.28 6.71
CA ALA A 106 14.25 -9.56 7.95
C ALA A 106 15.21 -9.70 9.14
N PRO A 107 14.75 -9.41 10.37
CA PRO A 107 15.56 -9.55 11.58
C PRO A 107 15.99 -11.00 11.87
N THR A 108 15.34 -11.99 11.25
CA THR A 108 15.74 -13.40 11.32
C THR A 108 16.95 -13.75 10.45
N GLY A 109 17.47 -12.78 9.68
CA GLY A 109 18.57 -12.94 8.74
C GLY A 109 18.15 -13.44 7.35
N ARG A 110 16.85 -13.61 7.09
CA ARG A 110 16.33 -13.93 5.76
C ARG A 110 16.22 -12.68 4.90
N SER A 111 16.57 -12.84 3.62
CA SER A 111 16.37 -11.82 2.59
C SER A 111 15.31 -12.30 1.61
N TRP A 112 14.27 -11.49 1.43
CA TRP A 112 13.10 -11.77 0.60
C TRP A 112 13.13 -10.90 -0.65
N THR A 113 13.34 -11.51 -1.80
CA THR A 113 13.15 -10.84 -3.09
C THR A 113 11.72 -11.06 -3.56
N THR A 114 10.99 -9.97 -3.76
CA THR A 114 9.58 -10.03 -4.13
C THR A 114 9.33 -9.31 -5.44
N SER A 115 8.44 -9.89 -6.25
CA SER A 115 7.96 -9.30 -7.49
C SER A 115 6.45 -9.44 -7.57
N CYS A 116 5.75 -8.35 -7.87
CA CYS A 116 4.32 -8.33 -8.10
C CYS A 116 4.02 -7.78 -9.49
N THR A 117 3.03 -8.39 -10.15
CA THR A 117 2.50 -7.95 -11.44
C THR A 117 1.03 -7.59 -11.25
N LEU A 118 0.65 -6.37 -11.63
CA LEU A 118 -0.75 -5.93 -11.73
C LEU A 118 -1.12 -5.83 -13.19
N GLN A 119 -2.21 -6.48 -13.57
CA GLN A 119 -2.83 -6.35 -14.88
C GLN A 119 -4.21 -5.72 -14.72
N ARG A 120 -4.56 -4.79 -15.61
CA ARG A 120 -5.89 -4.17 -15.67
C ARG A 120 -6.42 -4.27 -17.09
N ARG A 121 -7.70 -4.61 -17.23
CA ARG A 121 -8.41 -4.71 -18.51
C ARG A 121 -9.79 -4.07 -18.37
N ALA A 122 -10.20 -3.30 -19.38
CA ALA A 122 -11.58 -2.81 -19.43
C ALA A 122 -12.55 -3.99 -19.52
N SER A 123 -13.61 -4.02 -18.70
CA SER A 123 -14.54 -5.15 -18.75
C SER A 123 -15.33 -5.22 -20.04
N VAL A 124 -15.86 -6.40 -20.34
CA VAL A 124 -16.76 -6.64 -21.49
C VAL A 124 -18.02 -5.77 -21.41
N ALA A 125 -18.47 -5.43 -20.20
CA ALA A 125 -19.63 -4.57 -19.94
C ALA A 125 -19.30 -3.08 -19.80
N ALA A 126 -18.05 -2.66 -20.07
CA ALA A 126 -17.61 -1.27 -19.87
C ALA A 126 -18.48 -0.26 -20.62
N ASP A 127 -18.98 -0.61 -21.82
CA ASP A 127 -19.82 0.28 -22.63
C ASP A 127 -21.20 0.54 -21.97
N TYR A 128 -21.71 -0.41 -21.19
CA TYR A 128 -22.94 -0.24 -20.40
C TYR A 128 -22.66 0.38 -19.02
N ARG A 129 -21.52 0.06 -18.40
CA ARG A 129 -21.13 0.58 -17.08
C ARG A 129 -20.65 2.03 -17.10
N ALA A 130 -20.09 2.49 -18.23
CA ALA A 130 -19.78 3.91 -18.44
C ALA A 130 -21.05 4.79 -18.38
N VAL A 131 -22.22 4.24 -18.71
CA VAL A 131 -23.52 4.94 -18.56
C VAL A 131 -23.95 5.02 -17.09
N LEU A 132 -23.46 4.11 -16.24
CA LEU A 132 -23.76 4.03 -14.81
C LEU A 132 -22.67 4.64 -13.92
N ASP A 133 -21.61 5.21 -14.49
CA ASP A 133 -20.43 5.72 -13.77
C ASP A 133 -19.77 4.67 -12.86
N GLU A 134 -19.87 3.39 -13.25
CA GLU A 134 -19.27 2.28 -12.52
C GLU A 134 -17.94 1.87 -13.15
N ASN A 135 -16.84 2.02 -12.40
CA ASN A 135 -15.53 1.50 -12.77
C ASN A 135 -15.55 -0.04 -12.69
N GLY A 136 -15.94 -0.66 -13.81
CA GLY A 136 -16.12 -2.09 -13.94
C GLY A 136 -14.89 -2.85 -14.43
N ASP A 137 -13.70 -2.25 -14.42
CA ASP A 137 -12.50 -2.87 -14.98
C ASP A 137 -12.11 -4.13 -14.21
N GLU A 138 -11.63 -5.14 -14.93
CA GLU A 138 -11.06 -6.34 -14.33
C GLU A 138 -9.61 -6.06 -13.96
N VAL A 139 -9.25 -6.43 -12.73
CA VAL A 139 -7.88 -6.32 -12.24
C VAL A 139 -7.45 -7.65 -11.65
N ALA A 140 -6.23 -8.04 -12.01
CA ALA A 140 -5.57 -9.17 -11.38
C ALA A 140 -4.19 -8.76 -10.89
N VAL A 141 -3.81 -9.34 -9.75
CA VAL A 141 -2.51 -9.14 -9.14
C VAL A 141 -1.93 -10.49 -8.79
N ALA A 142 -0.69 -10.72 -9.22
CA ALA A 142 0.07 -11.92 -8.91
C ALA A 142 1.42 -11.52 -8.33
N CYS A 143 1.78 -12.06 -7.17
CA CYS A 143 3.01 -11.79 -6.46
C CYS A 143 3.76 -13.07 -6.13
N VAL A 144 5.09 -13.00 -6.19
CA VAL A 144 5.97 -14.07 -5.75
C VAL A 144 7.04 -13.48 -4.83
N ALA A 145 7.21 -14.07 -3.65
CA ALA A 145 8.27 -13.76 -2.70
C ALA A 145 9.21 -14.96 -2.55
N LYS A 146 10.51 -14.73 -2.72
CA LYS A 146 11.55 -15.78 -2.70
C LYS A 146 12.58 -15.47 -1.62
N ALA A 147 12.94 -16.48 -0.85
CA ALA A 147 14.05 -16.45 0.09
C ALA A 147 14.95 -17.67 -0.15
N LYS A 148 16.25 -17.52 0.10
CA LYS A 148 17.23 -18.57 -0.16
C LYS A 148 16.92 -19.83 0.67
N GLY A 149 16.80 -20.98 -0.01
CA GLY A 149 16.57 -22.28 0.63
C GLY A 149 15.12 -22.54 1.04
N LEU A 150 14.18 -21.70 0.63
CA LEU A 150 12.74 -21.87 0.88
C LEU A 150 11.96 -21.96 -0.44
N PRO A 151 10.86 -22.74 -0.50
CA PRO A 151 9.93 -22.67 -1.61
C PRO A 151 9.39 -21.25 -1.81
N PRO A 152 9.13 -20.81 -3.05
CA PRO A 152 8.50 -19.52 -3.30
C PRO A 152 7.15 -19.40 -2.61
N TRP A 153 6.86 -18.21 -2.09
CA TRP A 153 5.54 -17.84 -1.62
C TRP A 153 4.81 -17.12 -2.74
N SER A 154 3.55 -17.46 -2.96
CA SER A 154 2.72 -16.86 -4.01
C SER A 154 1.43 -16.29 -3.45
N PHE A 155 1.02 -15.16 -4.00
CA PHE A 155 -0.28 -14.54 -3.79
C PHE A 155 -0.89 -14.21 -5.14
N GLU A 156 -2.15 -14.57 -5.33
CA GLU A 156 -2.91 -14.21 -6.52
C GLU A 156 -4.31 -13.77 -6.12
N ALA A 157 -4.75 -12.65 -6.68
CA ALA A 157 -6.12 -12.17 -6.55
C ALA A 157 -6.60 -11.59 -7.88
N ARG A 158 -7.84 -11.90 -8.24
CA ARG A 158 -8.51 -11.39 -9.43
C ARG A 158 -9.93 -10.95 -9.08
N THR A 159 -10.30 -9.76 -9.49
CA THR A 159 -11.59 -9.15 -9.12
C THR A 159 -11.88 -7.95 -10.04
N LEU A 160 -12.98 -7.25 -9.76
CA LEU A 160 -13.30 -5.96 -10.36
C LEU A 160 -12.65 -4.84 -9.56
N LEU A 161 -12.30 -3.74 -10.23
CA LEU A 161 -11.78 -2.51 -9.62
C LEU A 161 -12.77 -1.91 -8.59
N SER A 162 -14.05 -2.29 -8.69
CA SER A 162 -15.10 -1.93 -7.75
C SER A 162 -15.09 -2.71 -6.43
N GLU A 163 -14.23 -3.72 -6.29
CA GLU A 163 -14.24 -4.66 -5.18
C GLU A 163 -12.90 -4.64 -4.39
N ASN A 164 -12.89 -5.30 -3.23
CA ASN A 164 -11.67 -5.57 -2.48
C ASN A 164 -11.00 -6.83 -3.03
N PHE A 165 -9.67 -6.90 -2.99
CA PHE A 165 -8.93 -8.06 -3.47
C PHE A 165 -8.73 -9.03 -2.33
N VAL A 166 -9.08 -10.30 -2.52
CA VAL A 166 -8.81 -11.35 -1.53
C VAL A 166 -8.23 -12.54 -2.28
N GLY A 167 -7.14 -13.08 -1.75
CA GLY A 167 -6.46 -14.22 -2.36
C GLY A 167 -5.65 -15.01 -1.34
N PRO A 168 -5.37 -16.29 -1.63
CA PRO A 168 -4.50 -17.09 -0.77
C PRO A 168 -3.06 -16.56 -0.83
N LEU A 169 -2.37 -16.63 0.31
CA LEU A 169 -0.91 -16.50 0.38
C LEU A 169 -0.35 -17.80 0.94
N GLY A 170 0.52 -18.48 0.19
CA GLY A 170 1.08 -19.75 0.62
C GLY A 170 2.36 -20.12 -0.11
N GLN A 171 3.04 -21.14 0.41
CA GLN A 171 4.18 -21.74 -0.27
C GLN A 171 3.70 -22.54 -1.49
N GLU A 172 4.45 -22.45 -2.57
CA GLU A 172 4.22 -23.28 -3.75
C GLU A 172 4.30 -24.78 -3.38
N GLY A 173 3.27 -25.54 -3.75
CA GLY A 173 3.14 -26.95 -3.40
C GLY A 173 2.48 -27.26 -2.05
N GLN A 174 2.11 -26.25 -1.26
CA GLN A 174 1.36 -26.44 -0.02
C GLN A 174 -0.15 -26.26 -0.25
N GLU A 175 -0.92 -27.36 -0.15
CA GLU A 175 -2.39 -27.33 -0.21
C GLU A 175 -3.02 -27.85 1.10
N PRO A 176 -4.03 -27.16 1.67
CA PRO A 176 -4.52 -25.82 1.30
C PRO A 176 -3.63 -24.69 1.86
N PRO A 177 -3.58 -23.52 1.20
CA PRO A 177 -2.92 -22.34 1.76
C PRO A 177 -3.64 -21.92 3.05
N SER A 178 -2.87 -21.74 4.13
CA SER A 178 -3.41 -21.42 5.46
C SER A 178 -3.59 -19.92 5.72
N HIS A 179 -3.07 -19.07 4.83
CA HIS A 179 -3.13 -17.62 4.96
C HIS A 179 -3.87 -16.99 3.81
N GLN A 180 -4.53 -15.87 4.09
CA GLN A 180 -5.19 -15.03 3.09
C GLN A 180 -4.64 -13.62 3.15
N LEU A 181 -4.48 -13.01 1.99
CA LEU A 181 -4.12 -11.61 1.88
C LEU A 181 -5.33 -10.83 1.34
N GLU A 182 -5.71 -9.79 2.07
CA GLU A 182 -6.84 -8.92 1.73
C GLU A 182 -6.31 -7.52 1.41
N VAL A 183 -6.56 -7.01 0.20
CA VAL A 183 -6.34 -5.62 -0.18
C VAL A 183 -7.69 -4.89 -0.14
N LEU A 184 -7.88 -4.12 0.93
CA LEU A 184 -9.03 -3.26 1.12
C LEU A 184 -8.80 -1.94 0.40
N THR A 185 -9.49 -1.74 -0.72
CA THR A 185 -9.58 -0.46 -1.43
C THR A 185 -10.82 0.32 -1.03
N ARG A 186 -11.79 -0.35 -0.37
CA ARG A 186 -13.09 0.20 0.00
C ARG A 186 -13.52 -0.23 1.40
N ALA A 187 -14.36 0.59 2.02
CA ALA A 187 -14.97 0.32 3.31
C ALA A 187 -16.50 0.40 3.23
N ILE A 188 -17.18 -0.59 3.82
CA ILE A 188 -18.62 -0.58 3.99
C ILE A 188 -18.93 0.02 5.37
N HIS A 189 -19.40 1.25 5.39
CA HIS A 189 -19.89 1.88 6.61
C HIS A 189 -21.40 1.67 6.75
N PHE A 190 -21.83 1.26 7.96
CA PHE A 190 -23.23 1.12 8.34
C PHE A 190 -24.09 0.29 7.36
N LYS A 191 -23.48 -0.74 6.74
CA LYS A 191 -24.13 -1.66 5.78
C LYS A 191 -24.79 -1.00 4.56
N ARG A 192 -24.51 0.28 4.27
CA ARG A 192 -25.16 1.01 3.16
C ARG A 192 -24.26 1.96 2.40
N LEU A 193 -23.16 2.41 3.00
CA LEU A 193 -22.30 3.41 2.40
C LEU A 193 -20.94 2.79 2.10
N GLU A 194 -20.77 2.37 0.86
CA GLU A 194 -19.47 1.96 0.34
C GLU A 194 -18.68 3.23 -0.02
N ARG A 195 -17.47 3.34 0.51
CA ARG A 195 -16.57 4.45 0.20
C ARG A 195 -15.20 3.93 -0.18
N LEU A 196 -14.60 4.56 -1.18
CA LEU A 196 -13.18 4.39 -1.47
C LEU A 196 -12.36 4.80 -0.25
N LEU A 197 -11.35 4.00 0.05
CA LEU A 197 -10.38 4.33 1.06
C LEU A 197 -9.38 5.32 0.47
N PRO A 198 -9.05 6.41 1.19
CA PRO A 198 -8.06 7.37 0.73
C PRO A 198 -6.67 6.73 0.57
N VAL A 199 -6.42 5.67 1.35
CA VAL A 199 -5.24 4.83 1.27
C VAL A 199 -5.68 3.37 1.39
N PRO A 200 -5.42 2.50 0.41
CA PRO A 200 -5.72 1.09 0.54
C PRO A 200 -4.98 0.45 1.73
N VAL A 201 -5.61 -0.54 2.35
CA VAL A 201 -5.07 -1.31 3.48
C VAL A 201 -4.86 -2.74 3.03
N VAL A 202 -3.70 -3.32 3.30
CA VAL A 202 -3.49 -4.76 3.09
C VAL A 202 -3.40 -5.46 4.43
N GLN A 203 -4.01 -6.64 4.54
CA GLN A 203 -3.99 -7.46 5.75
C GLN A 203 -3.67 -8.91 5.41
N LEU A 204 -2.70 -9.49 6.11
CA LEU A 204 -2.47 -10.92 6.16
C LEU A 204 -3.33 -11.53 7.27
N ARG A 205 -4.13 -12.53 6.93
CA ARG A 205 -5.00 -13.24 7.86
C ARG A 205 -4.68 -14.73 7.93
N GLN A 206 -4.95 -15.31 9.09
CA GLN A 206 -5.05 -16.75 9.29
C GLN A 206 -6.42 -17.04 9.90
N GLY A 207 -7.34 -17.58 9.09
CA GLY A 207 -8.75 -17.65 9.43
C GLY A 207 -9.33 -16.25 9.72
N SER A 208 -9.98 -16.09 10.88
CA SER A 208 -10.56 -14.79 11.28
C SER A 208 -9.55 -13.84 11.92
N ARG A 209 -8.29 -14.22 12.11
CA ARG A 209 -7.28 -13.41 12.81
C ARG A 209 -6.38 -12.68 11.83
N ALA A 210 -6.23 -11.36 11.99
CA ALA A 210 -5.20 -10.60 11.27
C ALA A 210 -3.84 -10.73 11.98
N LEU A 211 -2.78 -10.99 11.20
CA LEU A 211 -1.42 -11.20 11.67
C LEU A 211 -0.51 -10.01 11.35
N VAL A 212 -0.67 -9.46 10.15
CA VAL A 212 0.09 -8.29 9.66
C VAL A 212 -0.88 -7.39 8.91
N ALA A 213 -0.75 -6.08 9.07
CA ALA A 213 -1.48 -5.10 8.28
C ALA A 213 -0.54 -3.98 7.84
N THR A 214 -0.74 -3.42 6.64
CA THR A 214 0.01 -2.25 6.16
C THR A 214 -0.91 -1.28 5.44
N LEU A 215 -0.56 0.00 5.52
CA LEU A 215 -1.10 1.01 4.61
C LEU A 215 -0.29 1.02 3.30
N LEU A 216 -0.95 1.01 2.15
CA LEU A 216 -0.29 1.12 0.84
C LEU A 216 0.09 2.57 0.45
N GLY A 217 -0.28 3.54 1.29
CA GLY A 217 0.00 4.97 1.09
C GLY A 217 1.09 5.50 2.00
N ARG A 218 1.47 6.77 1.83
CA ARG A 218 2.47 7.46 2.68
C ARG A 218 1.81 8.21 3.84
N PRO A 219 2.45 8.30 5.01
CA PRO A 219 3.62 7.53 5.44
C PRO A 219 3.30 6.03 5.60
N GLU A 220 4.28 5.17 5.36
CA GLU A 220 4.24 3.74 5.60
C GLU A 220 4.02 3.49 7.09
N ARG A 221 2.99 2.68 7.38
CA ARG A 221 2.70 2.18 8.72
C ARG A 221 2.26 0.73 8.58
N ALA A 222 2.76 -0.11 9.46
CA ALA A 222 2.31 -1.49 9.56
C ALA A 222 2.06 -1.87 11.02
N TRP A 223 1.28 -2.92 11.20
CA TRP A 223 1.00 -3.55 12.49
C TRP A 223 1.29 -5.04 12.36
N MET A 224 1.89 -5.61 13.39
CA MET A 224 2.27 -7.03 13.42
C MET A 224 1.92 -7.62 14.78
N ALA A 225 1.26 -8.78 14.78
CA ALA A 225 0.99 -9.52 16.02
C ALA A 225 2.31 -9.99 16.64
N ASP A 226 2.39 -9.99 17.98
CA ASP A 226 3.64 -10.31 18.69
C ASP A 226 4.00 -11.80 18.67
N ASP A 227 3.00 -12.67 18.54
CA ASP A 227 3.09 -14.13 18.55
C ASP A 227 3.00 -14.75 17.14
N VAL A 228 3.23 -13.96 16.09
CA VAL A 228 3.19 -14.45 14.72
C VAL A 228 4.43 -15.28 14.39
N ASP A 229 4.24 -16.40 13.68
CA ASP A 229 5.36 -17.13 13.07
C ASP A 229 6.11 -16.18 12.12
N PRO A 230 7.43 -15.96 12.31
CA PRO A 230 8.21 -15.07 11.46
C PRO A 230 8.15 -15.43 9.98
N LEU A 231 8.03 -16.71 9.62
CA LEU A 231 8.09 -17.14 8.23
C LEU A 231 6.93 -16.58 7.36
N PRO A 232 5.64 -16.87 7.66
CA PRO A 232 4.53 -16.27 6.94
C PRO A 232 4.45 -14.74 7.12
N ALA A 233 4.84 -14.22 8.29
CA ALA A 233 4.81 -12.79 8.56
C ALA A 233 5.78 -12.01 7.67
N GLU A 234 7.01 -12.50 7.50
CA GLU A 234 8.02 -11.88 6.65
C GLU A 234 7.67 -11.98 5.17
N ALA A 235 7.27 -13.17 4.71
CA ALA A 235 6.85 -13.38 3.33
C ALA A 235 5.65 -12.49 2.99
N GLY A 236 4.64 -12.47 3.87
CA GLY A 236 3.47 -11.61 3.74
C GLY A 236 3.83 -10.14 3.74
N LEU A 237 4.66 -9.69 4.69
CA LEU A 237 5.10 -8.29 4.74
C LEU A 237 5.86 -7.89 3.47
N ALA A 238 6.71 -8.76 2.92
CA ALA A 238 7.44 -8.49 1.69
C ALA A 238 6.48 -8.35 0.48
N VAL A 239 5.47 -9.23 0.36
CA VAL A 239 4.40 -9.10 -0.64
C VAL A 239 3.63 -7.79 -0.45
N MET A 240 3.15 -7.53 0.76
CA MET A 240 2.36 -6.34 1.12
C MET A 240 3.10 -5.03 0.81
N LEU A 241 4.39 -4.97 1.10
CA LEU A 241 5.21 -3.81 0.78
C LEU A 241 5.51 -3.68 -0.71
N THR A 242 5.55 -4.79 -1.47
CA THR A 242 5.69 -4.74 -2.93
C THR A 242 4.42 -4.25 -3.59
N LEU A 243 3.26 -4.72 -3.11
CA LEU A 243 1.95 -4.29 -3.58
C LEU A 243 1.82 -2.77 -3.54
N ARG A 244 2.33 -2.11 -2.50
CA ARG A 244 2.38 -0.64 -2.35
C ARG A 244 2.83 0.12 -3.60
N TYR A 245 3.77 -0.44 -4.35
CA TYR A 245 4.37 0.23 -5.50
C TYR A 245 3.58 0.03 -6.79
N LEU A 246 2.50 -0.73 -6.76
CA LEU A 246 1.58 -0.85 -7.88
C LEU A 246 0.61 0.35 -7.90
N PRO A 247 0.16 0.78 -9.08
CA PRO A 247 -0.80 1.87 -9.20
C PRO A 247 -2.21 1.37 -8.85
N TRP A 248 -2.57 1.45 -7.56
CA TRP A 248 -3.92 1.15 -7.07
C TRP A 248 -4.94 2.24 -7.34
N GLU A 249 -4.51 3.36 -7.93
CA GLU A 249 -5.39 4.46 -8.27
C GLU A 249 -6.45 3.95 -9.25
N LEU A 250 -7.64 3.68 -8.68
CA LEU A 250 -8.88 3.49 -9.40
C LEU A 250 -9.12 4.85 -10.05
N ALA A 251 -8.83 5.00 -11.34
CA ALA A 251 -8.87 6.27 -12.03
C ALA A 251 -10.15 7.06 -11.68
N GLU A 252 -9.94 8.32 -11.23
CA GLU A 252 -10.99 9.35 -11.10
C GLU A 252 -11.65 9.65 -12.44
#